data_AF-A0A8J7WBP4-F1
#
_entry.id   AF-A0A8J7WBP4-F1
#
_cell.length_a   1.000
_cell.length_b   1.000
_cell.length_c   1.000
_cell.angle_alpha   90.00
_cell.angle_beta   90.00
_cell.angle_gamma   90.00
#
_symmetry.space_group_name_H-M   'P 1'
#
loop_
_entity.id
_entity.type
_entity.pdbx_description
1 polymer ?
#
loop_
_entity_poly.entity_id
_entity_poly.type
_entity_poly.pdbx_seq_one_letter_code
_entity_poly.pdbx_strand_id
1 'polypeptide(L)'
;MLTLSGAAAQVPTLLRHCIECAFYAYLFSKDKEWEALWWDREVDQNAKRKLRAGREGPLSAARNALGKEDKQLLDRVNSTIDMLIDYGAHPNIFQLVSASEDERGDDRLTYKTFLLGQDEERVRCFVKTGVTGIDVLSILDRIWPIRFGACRGHEIITEAAGQLGLYIQANRPFEKRQA
;
A
#
# COMPACT_ATOMS: atom_id res chain seq x y z
N MET A 1 8.86 -6.98 9.29
CA MET A 1 9.24 -6.81 10.71
C MET A 1 8.09 -6.21 11.53
N LEU A 2 7.43 -5.11 11.08
CA LEU A 2 6.27 -4.50 11.78
C LEU A 2 5.08 -5.43 11.98
N THR A 3 4.68 -6.16 10.92
CA THR A 3 3.61 -7.17 11.02
C THR A 3 3.94 -8.26 12.04
N LEU A 4 5.20 -8.72 12.07
CA LEU A 4 5.64 -9.78 12.97
C LEU A 4 5.74 -9.28 14.41
N SER A 5 6.12 -8.02 14.62
CA SER A 5 6.20 -7.39 15.94
C SER A 5 4.83 -6.96 16.49
N GLY A 6 3.74 -7.13 15.75
CA GLY A 6 2.40 -6.71 16.16
C GLY A 6 2.11 -5.24 15.96
N ALA A 7 3.00 -4.46 15.36
CA ALA A 7 2.80 -3.03 15.05
C ALA A 7 1.86 -2.84 13.84
N ALA A 8 0.67 -3.43 13.94
CA ALA A 8 -0.28 -3.61 12.85
C ALA A 8 -0.89 -2.29 12.37
N ALA A 9 -1.13 -1.34 13.29
CA ALA A 9 -1.76 -0.06 12.98
C ALA A 9 -0.97 0.78 11.96
N GLN A 10 0.36 0.67 11.93
CA GLN A 10 1.22 1.42 11.00
C GLN A 10 1.43 0.69 9.67
N VAL A 11 1.11 -0.60 9.59
CA VAL A 11 1.36 -1.42 8.39
C VAL A 11 0.62 -0.84 7.18
N PRO A 12 -0.69 -0.52 7.23
CA PRO A 12 -1.41 -0.01 6.05
C PRO A 12 -0.82 1.28 5.49
N THR A 13 -0.42 2.22 6.36
CA THR A 13 0.22 3.48 5.95
C THR A 13 1.54 3.22 5.21
N LEU A 14 2.38 2.33 5.75
CA LEU A 14 3.66 1.97 5.13
C LEU A 14 3.44 1.28 3.78
N LEU A 15 2.51 0.32 3.72
CA LEU A 15 2.19 -0.41 2.48
C LEU A 15 1.68 0.53 1.39
N ARG A 16 0.81 1.48 1.74
CA ARG A 16 0.33 2.51 0.79
C ARG A 16 1.48 3.36 0.27
N HIS A 17 2.43 3.73 1.14
CA HIS A 17 3.61 4.47 0.73
C HIS A 17 4.51 3.65 -0.21
N CYS A 18 4.67 2.34 0.02
CA CYS A 18 5.41 1.47 -0.91
C CYS A 18 4.78 1.46 -2.32
N ILE A 19 3.45 1.42 -2.42
CA ILE A 19 2.75 1.51 -3.71
C ILE A 19 2.98 2.87 -4.36
N GLU A 20 2.93 3.96 -3.60
CA GLU A 20 3.22 5.31 -4.09
C GLU A 20 4.65 5.42 -4.64
N CYS A 21 5.64 4.88 -3.93
CA CYS A 21 7.02 4.81 -4.41
C CYS A 21 7.13 4.03 -5.73
N ALA A 22 6.42 2.90 -5.85
CA ALA A 22 6.41 2.11 -7.08
C ALA A 22 5.79 2.89 -8.26
N PHE A 23 4.72 3.65 -8.03
CA PHE A 23 4.15 4.54 -9.03
C PHE A 23 5.12 5.65 -9.46
N TYR A 24 5.86 6.26 -8.54
CA TYR A 24 6.88 7.25 -8.91
C TYR A 24 8.03 6.65 -9.70
N ALA A 25 8.54 5.48 -9.29
CA ALA A 25 9.56 4.77 -10.06
C ALA A 25 9.05 4.46 -11.48
N TYR A 26 7.79 4.02 -11.60
CA TYR A 26 7.15 3.76 -12.88
C TYR A 26 7.05 5.04 -13.72
N LEU A 27 6.57 6.14 -13.16
CA LEU A 27 6.47 7.42 -13.86
C LEU A 27 7.82 7.89 -14.40
N PHE A 28 8.87 7.89 -13.57
CA PHE A 28 10.21 8.32 -13.98
C PHE A 28 10.83 7.40 -15.04
N SER A 29 10.40 6.14 -15.10
CA SER A 29 10.81 5.22 -16.16
C SER A 29 10.15 5.52 -17.51
N LYS A 30 8.94 6.11 -17.50
CA LYS A 30 8.15 6.40 -18.70
C LYS A 30 8.33 7.83 -19.19
N ASP A 31 8.61 8.77 -18.29
CA ASP A 31 8.71 10.20 -18.61
C ASP A 31 9.84 10.86 -17.80
N LYS A 32 10.88 11.27 -18.52
CA LYS A 32 12.08 11.91 -17.96
C LYS A 32 11.85 13.36 -17.54
N GLU A 33 10.80 14.01 -18.01
CA GLU A 33 10.45 15.35 -17.55
C GLU A 33 10.03 15.34 -16.08
N TRP A 34 9.31 14.30 -15.65
CA TRP A 34 8.94 14.14 -14.23
C TRP A 34 10.16 13.91 -13.34
N GLU A 35 11.17 13.19 -13.84
CA GLU A 35 12.44 13.02 -13.14
C GLU A 35 13.17 14.36 -13.00
N ALA A 36 13.28 15.14 -14.07
CA ALA A 36 13.90 16.46 -14.04
C ALA A 36 13.18 17.42 -13.07
N LEU A 37 11.84 17.48 -13.13
CA LEU A 37 11.02 18.28 -12.21
C LEU A 37 11.26 17.91 -10.74
N TRP A 38 11.51 16.63 -10.45
CA TRP A 38 11.82 16.18 -9.09
C TRP A 38 13.15 16.72 -8.58
N TRP A 39 14.18 16.71 -9.44
CA TRP A 39 15.50 17.25 -9.12
C TRP A 39 15.47 18.77 -8.95
N ASP A 40 14.66 19.47 -9.75
CA ASP A 40 14.57 20.93 -9.72
C ASP A 40 13.63 21.48 -8.63
N ARG A 41 12.98 20.62 -7.82
CA ARG A 41 11.91 21.01 -6.89
C ARG A 41 12.29 22.06 -5.85
N GLU A 42 13.57 22.15 -5.49
CA GLU A 42 14.07 23.10 -4.48
C GLU A 42 14.45 24.46 -5.10
N VAL A 43 14.72 24.48 -6.41
CA VAL A 43 15.19 25.66 -7.13
C VAL A 43 14.12 26.29 -8.03
N ASP A 44 13.11 25.52 -8.46
CA ASP A 44 11.98 26.00 -9.25
C ASP A 44 10.65 25.85 -8.49
N GLN A 45 9.99 26.99 -8.22
CA GLN A 45 8.68 27.02 -7.57
C GLN A 45 7.58 26.41 -8.45
N ASN A 46 7.71 26.47 -9.78
CA ASN A 46 6.75 25.83 -10.68
C ASN A 46 6.87 24.31 -10.61
N ALA A 47 8.09 23.77 -10.62
CA ALA A 47 8.34 22.35 -10.37
C ALA A 47 7.74 21.90 -9.03
N LYS A 48 7.99 22.65 -7.95
CA LYS A 48 7.40 22.37 -6.62
C LYS A 48 5.87 22.38 -6.62
N ARG A 49 5.26 23.35 -7.32
CA ARG A 49 3.80 23.45 -7.44
C ARG A 49 3.24 22.26 -8.23
N LYS A 50 3.86 21.89 -9.35
CA LYS A 50 3.45 20.77 -10.19
C LYS A 50 3.52 19.43 -9.44
N LEU A 51 4.59 19.20 -8.68
CA LEU A 51 4.72 18.01 -7.83
C LEU A 51 3.67 17.90 -6.72
N ARG A 52 3.13 19.04 -6.26
CA ARG A 52 2.08 19.11 -5.22
C ARG A 52 0.66 19.18 -5.78
N ALA A 53 0.50 19.20 -7.10
CA ALA A 53 -0.77 19.47 -7.75
C ALA A 53 -1.71 18.24 -7.70
N GLY A 54 -2.11 17.75 -6.53
CA GLY A 54 -3.04 16.61 -6.30
C GLY A 54 -3.49 15.81 -7.54
N ARG A 55 -4.54 16.28 -8.22
CA ARG A 55 -5.14 15.60 -9.40
C ARG A 55 -4.31 15.63 -10.69
N GLU A 56 -3.40 16.57 -10.82
CA GLU A 56 -2.46 16.74 -11.94
C GLU A 56 -1.02 16.37 -11.54
N GLY A 57 -0.85 15.86 -10.32
CA GLY A 57 0.43 15.58 -9.72
C GLY A 57 1.02 14.25 -10.19
N PRO A 58 2.22 13.91 -9.70
CA PRO A 58 2.97 12.76 -10.18
C PRO A 58 2.21 11.44 -9.97
N LEU A 59 1.47 11.27 -8.87
CA LEU A 59 0.72 10.04 -8.63
C LEU A 59 -0.42 9.86 -9.66
N SER A 60 -1.10 10.94 -10.02
CA SER A 60 -2.15 10.92 -11.05
C SER A 60 -1.55 10.63 -12.43
N ALA A 61 -0.43 11.28 -12.77
CA ALA A 61 0.31 11.02 -14.00
C ALA A 61 0.78 9.56 -14.09
N ALA A 62 1.31 9.00 -13.00
CA ALA A 62 1.74 7.61 -12.92
C ALA A 62 0.58 6.63 -13.14
N ARG A 63 -0.56 6.86 -12.48
CA ARG A 63 -1.78 6.05 -12.66
C ARG A 63 -2.30 6.12 -14.08
N ASN A 64 -2.33 7.30 -14.68
CA ASN A 64 -2.74 7.48 -16.08
C ASN A 64 -1.80 6.76 -17.04
N ALA A 65 -0.49 6.83 -16.81
CA ALA A 65 0.50 6.12 -17.62
C ALA A 65 0.36 4.60 -17.47
N LEU A 66 0.14 4.09 -16.25
CA LEU A 66 -0.06 2.66 -16.02
C LEU A 66 -1.36 2.19 -16.64
N GLY A 67 -2.47 2.93 -16.49
CA GLY A 67 -3.77 2.55 -17.02
C GLY A 67 -3.83 2.50 -18.54
N LYS A 68 -2.99 3.27 -19.24
CA LYS A 68 -2.81 3.18 -20.70
C LYS A 68 -2.07 1.91 -21.12
N GLU A 69 -1.15 1.42 -20.30
CA GLU A 69 -0.33 0.23 -20.60
C GLU A 69 -1.01 -1.06 -20.12
N ASP A 70 -1.51 -1.07 -18.89
CA ASP A 70 -2.10 -2.22 -18.22
C ASP A 70 -3.22 -1.78 -17.26
N LYS A 71 -4.44 -1.68 -17.81
CA LYS A 71 -5.62 -1.29 -17.04
C LYS A 71 -5.96 -2.28 -15.94
N GLN A 72 -5.79 -3.58 -16.18
CA GLN A 72 -6.14 -4.60 -15.19
C GLN A 72 -5.24 -4.52 -13.96
N LEU A 73 -3.93 -4.31 -14.18
CA LEU A 73 -2.99 -4.07 -13.09
C LEU A 73 -3.32 -2.79 -12.33
N LEU A 74 -3.64 -1.70 -13.03
CA LEU A 74 -4.05 -0.46 -12.37
C LEU A 74 -5.29 -0.66 -11.49
N ASP A 75 -6.34 -1.31 -12.01
CA ASP A 75 -7.59 -1.54 -11.29
C ASP A 75 -7.34 -2.39 -10.03
N ARG A 76 -6.48 -3.42 -10.14
CA ARG A 76 -6.07 -4.25 -9.00
C ARG A 76 -5.32 -3.46 -7.94
N VAL A 77 -4.31 -2.67 -8.34
CA VAL A 77 -3.51 -1.84 -7.42
C VAL A 77 -4.38 -0.79 -6.74
N ASN A 78 -5.32 -0.18 -7.45
CA ASN A 78 -6.27 0.77 -6.86
C ASN A 78 -7.15 0.09 -5.82
N SER A 79 -7.67 -1.12 -6.09
CA SER A 79 -8.42 -1.90 -5.11
C SER A 79 -7.58 -2.19 -3.86
N THR A 80 -6.29 -2.51 -4.01
CA THR A 80 -5.37 -2.67 -2.87
C THR A 80 -5.21 -1.36 -2.09
N ILE A 81 -5.07 -0.21 -2.76
CA ILE A 81 -4.97 1.09 -2.09
C ILE A 81 -6.24 1.43 -1.30
N ASP A 82 -7.41 1.22 -1.90
CA ASP A 82 -8.70 1.48 -1.26
C ASP A 82 -8.85 0.61 -0.01
N MET A 83 -8.50 -0.68 -0.12
CA MET A 83 -8.40 -1.57 1.04
C MET A 83 -7.44 -1.01 2.09
N LEU A 84 -6.23 -0.57 1.74
CA LEU A 84 -5.31 -0.02 2.74
C LEU A 84 -5.88 1.24 3.42
N ILE A 85 -6.58 2.09 2.69
CA ILE A 85 -7.25 3.28 3.24
C ILE A 85 -8.29 2.89 4.27
N ASP A 86 -9.15 1.90 3.97
CA ASP A 86 -10.17 1.43 4.92
C ASP A 86 -9.57 0.96 6.24
N TYR A 87 -8.35 0.42 6.21
CA TYR A 87 -7.60 -0.03 7.39
C TYR A 87 -6.65 1.02 7.99
N GLY A 88 -6.84 2.31 7.66
CA GLY A 88 -6.12 3.40 8.33
C GLY A 88 -4.84 3.86 7.65
N ALA A 89 -4.64 3.56 6.36
CA ALA A 89 -3.53 4.13 5.59
C ALA A 89 -3.68 5.65 5.32
N HIS A 90 -4.83 6.22 5.66
CA HIS A 90 -5.12 7.65 5.66
C HIS A 90 -5.76 8.04 7.00
N PRO A 91 -5.56 9.27 7.51
CA PRO A 91 -6.34 9.79 8.63
C PRO A 91 -7.84 9.55 8.41
N ASN A 92 -8.40 8.64 9.19
CA ASN A 92 -9.81 8.30 9.21
C ASN A 92 -10.21 7.85 10.62
N ILE A 93 -11.52 7.77 10.87
CA ILE A 93 -12.02 7.40 12.20
C ILE A 93 -11.56 5.98 12.58
N PHE A 94 -11.41 5.09 11.61
CA PHE A 94 -10.92 3.73 11.86
C PHE A 94 -9.50 3.76 12.43
N GLN A 95 -8.59 4.58 11.92
CA GLN A 95 -7.22 4.70 12.44
C GLN A 95 -7.18 5.14 13.91
N LEU A 96 -8.12 5.97 14.34
CA LEU A 96 -8.23 6.47 15.71
C LEU A 96 -8.92 5.47 16.65
N VAL A 97 -9.93 4.77 16.16
CA VAL A 97 -10.85 3.97 16.98
C VAL A 97 -10.56 2.47 16.92
N SER A 98 -10.01 1.94 15.82
CA SER A 98 -9.77 0.49 15.63
C SER A 98 -8.76 -0.11 16.61
N ALA A 99 -7.85 0.72 17.13
CA ALA A 99 -6.90 0.33 18.14
C ALA A 99 -7.30 0.83 19.53
N SER A 100 -8.43 1.51 19.70
CA SER A 100 -8.79 2.19 20.95
C SER A 100 -9.95 1.51 21.69
N GLU A 101 -9.78 1.24 22.97
CA GLU A 101 -10.89 0.89 23.86
C GLU A 101 -11.45 2.16 24.52
N ASP A 102 -12.77 2.28 24.52
CA ASP A 102 -13.51 3.34 25.21
C ASP A 102 -13.65 2.97 26.69
N GLU A 103 -13.00 3.74 27.57
CA GLU A 103 -13.29 3.73 28.99
C GLU A 103 -14.15 4.95 29.33
N ARG A 104 -15.45 4.69 29.54
CA ARG A 104 -16.41 5.69 30.01
C ARG A 104 -16.36 5.78 31.54
N GLY A 105 -15.80 6.87 32.05
CA GLY A 105 -15.98 7.28 33.44
C GLY A 105 -17.09 8.32 33.58
N ASP A 106 -17.54 8.58 34.81
CA ASP A 106 -18.66 9.50 35.10
C ASP A 106 -18.44 10.94 34.60
N ASP A 107 -17.18 11.37 34.38
CA ASP A 107 -16.83 12.74 33.98
C ASP A 107 -15.72 12.84 32.90
N ARG A 108 -15.24 11.71 32.36
CA ARG A 108 -14.17 11.68 31.35
C ARG A 108 -14.33 10.56 30.35
N LEU A 109 -14.08 10.88 29.09
CA LEU A 109 -13.92 9.92 28.01
C LEU A 109 -12.43 9.62 27.83
N THR A 110 -12.03 8.37 28.11
CA THR A 110 -10.64 7.92 27.94
C THR A 110 -10.57 6.92 26.79
N TYR A 111 -9.61 7.09 25.89
CA TYR A 111 -9.32 6.15 24.80
C TYR A 111 -8.00 5.43 25.08
N LYS A 112 -8.02 4.09 25.17
CA LYS A 112 -6.82 3.26 25.33
C LYS A 112 -6.39 2.68 24.00
N THR A 113 -5.36 3.24 23.38
CA THR A 113 -4.86 2.74 22.09
C THR A 113 -3.84 1.60 22.25
N PHE A 114 -4.16 0.41 21.74
CA PHE A 114 -3.27 -0.74 21.64
C PHE A 114 -2.35 -0.60 20.44
N LEU A 115 -1.06 -0.42 20.72
CA LEU A 115 -0.02 -0.34 19.69
C LEU A 115 0.37 -1.70 19.11
N LEU A 116 0.01 -2.78 19.82
CA LEU A 116 0.28 -4.17 19.43
C LEU A 116 -1.04 -4.87 19.12
N GLY A 117 -1.24 -5.23 17.85
CA GLY A 117 -2.39 -5.99 17.40
C GLY A 117 -2.34 -7.43 17.93
N GLN A 118 -3.52 -7.98 18.22
CA GLN A 118 -3.68 -9.40 18.51
C GLN A 118 -3.43 -10.27 17.27
N ASP A 119 -3.38 -11.59 17.45
CA ASP A 119 -3.00 -12.53 16.39
C ASP A 119 -3.83 -12.39 15.11
N GLU A 120 -5.13 -12.14 15.21
CA GLU A 120 -6.00 -11.93 14.04
C GLU A 120 -5.59 -10.70 13.21
N GLU A 121 -5.26 -9.59 13.88
CA GLU A 121 -4.81 -8.38 13.19
C GLU A 121 -3.42 -8.58 12.57
N ARG A 122 -2.55 -9.35 13.23
CA ARG A 122 -1.25 -9.75 12.66
C ARG A 122 -1.42 -10.58 11.39
N VAL A 123 -2.34 -11.55 11.40
CA VAL A 123 -2.70 -12.35 10.22
C VAL A 123 -3.22 -11.45 9.10
N ARG A 124 -4.14 -10.53 9.39
CA ARG A 124 -4.66 -9.57 8.41
C ARG A 124 -3.56 -8.71 7.82
N CYS A 125 -2.69 -8.11 8.64
CA CYS A 125 -1.56 -7.30 8.17
C CYS A 125 -0.55 -8.11 7.34
N PHE A 126 -0.35 -9.40 7.66
CA PHE A 126 0.50 -10.29 6.87
C PHE A 126 -0.07 -10.49 5.46
N VAL A 127 -1.38 -10.77 5.37
CA VAL A 127 -2.06 -10.91 4.08
C VAL A 127 -1.93 -9.63 3.25
N LYS A 128 -2.23 -8.47 3.86
CA LYS A 128 -2.10 -7.16 3.20
C LYS A 128 -0.68 -6.91 2.69
N THR A 129 0.33 -7.25 3.49
CA THR A 129 1.74 -7.13 3.10
C THR A 129 2.04 -7.97 1.86
N GLY A 130 1.56 -9.21 1.81
CA GLY A 130 1.73 -10.09 0.65
C GLY A 130 1.07 -9.55 -0.61
N VAL A 131 -0.21 -9.15 -0.53
CA VAL A 131 -0.95 -8.57 -1.66
C VAL A 131 -0.26 -7.32 -2.19
N THR A 132 0.08 -6.37 -1.31
CA THR A 132 0.80 -5.15 -1.69
C THR A 132 2.17 -5.45 -2.29
N GLY A 133 2.91 -6.43 -1.76
CA GLY A 133 4.19 -6.86 -2.33
C GLY A 133 4.05 -7.35 -3.77
N ILE A 134 3.02 -8.16 -4.05
CA ILE A 134 2.72 -8.64 -5.40
C ILE A 134 2.42 -7.48 -6.34
N ASP A 135 1.63 -6.51 -5.91
CA ASP A 135 1.30 -5.33 -6.70
C ASP A 135 2.51 -4.47 -7.01
N VAL A 136 3.36 -4.20 -6.01
CA VAL A 136 4.62 -3.47 -6.19
C VAL A 136 5.53 -4.20 -7.18
N LEU A 137 5.74 -5.50 -7.02
CA LEU A 137 6.57 -6.29 -7.93
C LEU A 137 6.00 -6.31 -9.36
N SER A 138 4.68 -6.37 -9.50
CA SER A 138 4.01 -6.31 -10.81
C SER A 138 4.23 -4.96 -11.50
N ILE A 139 4.27 -3.85 -10.75
CA ILE A 139 4.64 -2.54 -11.31
C ILE A 139 6.11 -2.52 -11.71
N LEU A 140 7.02 -3.05 -10.88
CA LEU A 140 8.46 -3.06 -11.14
C LEU A 140 8.84 -3.91 -12.37
N ASP A 141 8.10 -4.98 -12.65
CA ASP A 141 8.26 -5.77 -13.89
C ASP A 141 8.08 -4.88 -15.14
N ARG A 142 7.15 -3.92 -15.12
CA ARG A 142 6.94 -2.97 -16.23
C ARG A 142 8.06 -1.94 -16.39
N ILE A 143 8.90 -1.78 -15.37
CA ILE A 143 10.04 -0.85 -15.37
C ILE A 143 11.29 -1.56 -15.88
N TRP A 144 11.57 -2.77 -15.38
CA TRP A 144 12.80 -3.50 -15.68
C TRP A 144 12.55 -4.96 -16.06
N PRO A 145 11.83 -5.25 -17.15
CA PRO A 145 11.39 -6.62 -17.47
C PRO A 145 12.57 -7.60 -17.63
N ILE A 146 13.69 -7.13 -18.19
CA ILE A 146 14.90 -7.97 -18.35
C ILE A 146 15.51 -8.34 -16.99
N ARG A 147 15.65 -7.37 -16.07
CA ARG A 147 16.22 -7.63 -14.74
C ARG A 147 15.25 -8.46 -13.90
N PHE A 148 13.95 -8.19 -14.04
CA PHE A 148 12.90 -8.92 -13.36
C PHE A 148 12.89 -10.40 -13.79
N GLY A 149 12.99 -10.66 -15.10
CA GLY A 149 13.16 -12.01 -15.65
C GLY A 149 14.45 -12.70 -15.20
N ALA A 150 15.59 -12.00 -15.22
CA ALA A 150 16.86 -12.54 -14.76
C ALA A 150 16.84 -12.95 -13.27
N CYS A 151 16.08 -12.23 -12.45
CA CYS A 151 15.87 -12.54 -11.03
C CYS A 151 14.73 -13.54 -10.78
N ARG A 152 14.18 -14.18 -11.81
CA ARG A 152 13.03 -15.10 -11.69
C ARG A 152 11.80 -14.45 -11.03
N GLY A 153 11.60 -13.16 -11.28
CA GLY A 153 10.58 -12.36 -10.61
C GLY A 153 9.16 -12.86 -10.88
N HIS A 154 8.90 -13.40 -12.08
CA HIS A 154 7.59 -13.98 -12.43
C HIS A 154 7.28 -15.23 -11.62
N GLU A 155 8.26 -16.13 -11.45
CA GLU A 155 8.10 -17.31 -10.61
C GLU A 155 7.91 -16.92 -9.14
N ILE A 156 8.67 -15.93 -8.65
CA ILE A 156 8.52 -15.42 -7.28
C ILE A 156 7.13 -14.86 -7.04
N ILE A 157 6.58 -14.04 -7.96
CA ILE A 157 5.22 -13.52 -7.84
C ILE A 157 4.21 -14.67 -7.81
N THR A 158 4.36 -15.65 -8.71
CA THR A 158 3.43 -16.78 -8.83
C THR A 158 3.44 -17.63 -7.56
N GLU A 159 4.63 -17.95 -7.05
CA GLU A 159 4.79 -18.70 -5.82
C GLU A 159 4.23 -17.93 -4.61
N ALA A 160 4.56 -16.65 -4.48
CA ALA A 160 4.07 -15.81 -3.39
C ALA A 160 2.54 -15.70 -3.42
N ALA A 161 1.94 -15.51 -4.60
CA ALA A 161 0.48 -15.47 -4.76
C ALA A 161 -0.17 -16.81 -4.39
N GLY A 162 0.43 -17.93 -4.81
CA GLY A 162 -0.05 -19.27 -4.46
C GLY A 162 0.02 -19.55 -2.95
N GLN A 163 1.15 -19.27 -2.31
CA GLN A 163 1.34 -19.42 -0.87
C GLN A 163 0.38 -18.53 -0.08
N LEU A 164 0.20 -17.28 -0.52
CA LEU A 164 -0.74 -16.35 0.10
C LEU A 164 -2.19 -16.84 -0.03
N GLY A 165 -2.56 -17.38 -1.20
CA GLY A 165 -3.87 -17.99 -1.40
C GLY A 165 -4.14 -19.17 -0.47
N LEU A 166 -3.16 -20.07 -0.31
CA LEU A 166 -3.23 -21.18 0.64
C LEU A 166 -3.34 -20.68 2.09
N TYR A 167 -2.55 -19.67 2.44
CA TYR A 167 -2.58 -19.07 3.77
C TYR A 167 -3.95 -18.46 4.10
N ILE A 168 -4.55 -17.71 3.17
CA ILE A 168 -5.90 -17.15 3.33
C ILE A 168 -6.92 -18.28 3.50
N GLN A 169 -6.85 -19.34 2.67
CA GLN A 169 -7.76 -20.47 2.78
C GLN A 169 -7.66 -21.18 4.13
N ALA A 170 -6.44 -21.42 4.64
CA ALA A 170 -6.21 -22.03 5.93
C ALA A 170 -6.74 -21.17 7.12
N ASN A 171 -6.75 -19.84 6.96
CA ASN A 171 -7.17 -18.90 7.98
C ASN A 171 -8.60 -18.35 7.79
N ARG A 172 -9.38 -18.84 6.81
CA ARG A 172 -10.81 -18.52 6.65
C ARG A 172 -11.70 -18.74 7.90
N PRO A 173 -11.41 -19.66 8.84
CA PRO A 173 -12.26 -19.85 10.02
C PRO A 173 -12.40 -18.60 10.93
N PHE A 174 -11.55 -17.58 10.76
CA PHE A 174 -11.62 -16.33 11.52
C PHE A 174 -12.69 -15.36 11.00
N GLU A 175 -13.04 -15.40 9.71
CA GLU A 175 -14.03 -14.45 9.12
C GLU A 175 -15.49 -14.79 9.44
N LYS A 176 -15.80 -16.06 9.78
CA LYS A 176 -17.18 -16.52 10.03
C LYS A 176 -17.67 -16.36 11.49
N ARG A 177 -16.85 -15.85 12.41
CA ARG A 177 -17.23 -15.72 13.84
C ARG A 177 -17.81 -14.35 14.21
N GLN A 178 -18.01 -13.45 13.24
CA GLN A 178 -18.54 -12.09 13.49
C GLN A 178 -19.76 -11.74 12.62
N ALA A 179 -20.54 -12.74 12.18
CA ALA A 179 -21.87 -12.54 11.61
C ALA A 179 -22.94 -13.00 12.60
#